data_AF-A0A6H0IXJ5-F1
#
_entry.id   AF-A0A6H0IXJ5-F1
#
_cell.length_a   1.000
_cell.length_b   1.000
_cell.length_c   1.000
_cell.angle_alpha   90.00
_cell.angle_beta   90.00
_cell.angle_gamma   90.00
#
_symmetry.space_group_name_H-M   'P 1'
#
loop_
_entity.id
_entity.type
_entity.pdbx_description
1 polymer ?
#
loop_
_entity_poly.entity_id
_entity_poly.type
_entity_poly.pdbx_seq_one_letter_code
_entity_poly.pdbx_strand_id
1 'polypeptide(L)'
;MSKENTIAAFDTDESQIAETLGKAADRNGTVTASRLRKVNRKVYEDLMKMEGGWRAAAQERGFLFPSTRRGRWNDRNELISVAQTVALQVGRAPTRQDLINAGYGSALVYIGKHFDGIDGLREAAGIATTKDTRQNGWHNDPQALHDELVKHTDGGHRLPSALRMRALDSSLEAFVRYHYGSWESGANALGFEVVGARKKWSCDEIERLYLDVVRRHGRTSMRDLTRILSPGFVRAVQRRYGSLRSLQEKLGIESRELMAPQGFSVSSTAELRVAVALHHLGIPVTRDCLVFSDGTRREPDFLIQFGGSVQLKG
;
A
#
# COMPACT_ATOMS: atom_id res chain seq x y z
N MET A 1 -6.61 36.26 -39.95
CA MET A 1 -6.27 34.83 -40.09
C MET A 1 -6.65 34.12 -38.80
N SER A 2 -7.87 33.59 -38.75
CA SER A 2 -8.35 32.79 -37.62
C SER A 2 -7.66 31.43 -37.68
N LYS A 3 -7.01 31.02 -36.58
CA LYS A 3 -6.48 29.65 -36.47
C LYS A 3 -7.68 28.72 -36.35
N GLU A 4 -7.94 27.93 -37.39
CA GLU A 4 -8.81 26.75 -37.28
C GLU A 4 -8.19 25.83 -36.24
N ASN A 5 -8.79 25.84 -35.05
CA ASN A 5 -8.36 25.02 -33.94
C ASN A 5 -8.90 23.61 -34.24
N THR A 6 -8.04 22.71 -34.72
CA THR A 6 -8.38 21.31 -34.93
C THR A 6 -8.73 20.70 -33.57
N ILE A 7 -10.02 20.67 -33.25
CA ILE A 7 -10.54 20.02 -32.04
C ILE A 7 -10.20 18.54 -32.19
N ALA A 8 -9.30 18.04 -31.34
CA ALA A 8 -9.05 16.62 -31.25
C ALA A 8 -10.40 15.91 -31.02
N ALA A 9 -10.77 15.01 -31.93
CA ALA A 9 -12.02 14.27 -31.81
C ALA A 9 -12.04 13.55 -30.47
N PHE A 10 -12.96 13.95 -29.59
CA PHE A 10 -13.17 13.25 -28.32
C PHE A 10 -13.85 11.92 -28.64
N ASP A 11 -13.28 10.82 -28.15
CA ASP A 11 -13.86 9.48 -28.30
C ASP A 11 -15.21 9.31 -27.57
N THR A 12 -15.53 10.21 -26.64
CA THR A 12 -16.71 10.12 -25.80
C THR A 12 -17.88 10.82 -26.48
N ASP A 13 -18.92 10.05 -26.83
CA ASP A 13 -20.15 10.59 -27.39
C ASP A 13 -21.01 11.32 -26.32
N GLU A 14 -21.95 12.15 -26.79
CA GLU A 14 -22.81 12.95 -25.91
C GLU A 14 -23.74 12.12 -25.01
N SER A 15 -24.15 10.93 -25.48
CA SER A 15 -25.01 10.02 -24.72
C SER A 15 -24.26 9.48 -23.49
N GLN A 16 -23.00 9.10 -23.66
CA GLN A 16 -22.12 8.65 -22.57
C GLN A 16 -21.90 9.74 -21.52
N ILE A 17 -21.78 11.01 -21.94
CA ILE A 17 -21.66 12.15 -21.01
C ILE A 17 -22.93 12.28 -20.17
N ALA A 18 -24.11 12.29 -20.80
CA ALA A 18 -25.39 12.44 -20.11
C ALA A 18 -25.65 11.28 -19.13
N GLU A 19 -25.42 10.04 -19.56
CA GLU A 19 -25.57 8.85 -18.71
C GLU A 19 -24.62 8.90 -17.51
N THR A 20 -23.36 9.26 -17.74
CA THR A 20 -22.35 9.34 -16.67
C THR A 20 -22.69 10.42 -15.65
N LEU A 21 -23.11 11.61 -16.11
CA LEU A 21 -23.56 12.69 -15.23
C LEU A 21 -24.77 12.28 -14.40
N GLY A 22 -25.77 11.63 -15.03
CA GLY A 22 -26.96 11.12 -14.34
C GLY A 22 -26.62 10.10 -13.26
N LYS A 23 -25.72 9.15 -13.54
CA LYS A 23 -25.24 8.16 -12.55
C LYS A 23 -24.39 8.78 -11.44
N ALA A 24 -23.69 9.88 -11.72
CA ALA A 24 -22.83 10.57 -10.77
C ALA A 24 -23.58 11.57 -9.87
N ALA A 25 -24.79 11.98 -10.25
CA ALA A 25 -25.64 12.87 -9.48
C ALA A 25 -26.17 12.17 -8.21
N ASP A 26 -26.26 12.91 -7.10
CA ASP A 26 -27.05 12.44 -5.95
C ASP A 26 -28.55 12.73 -6.12
N ARG A 27 -29.30 12.40 -5.06
CA ARG A 27 -30.74 12.66 -4.92
C ARG A 27 -31.13 14.12 -5.16
N ASN A 28 -30.20 15.07 -5.03
CA ASN A 28 -30.45 16.50 -5.26
C ASN A 28 -29.98 16.96 -6.64
N GLY A 29 -29.60 16.04 -7.54
CA GLY A 29 -29.05 16.38 -8.84
C GLY A 29 -27.64 16.98 -8.77
N THR A 30 -26.91 16.82 -7.65
CA THR A 30 -25.56 17.37 -7.50
C THR A 30 -24.49 16.39 -7.98
N VAL A 31 -23.70 16.81 -8.96
CA VAL A 31 -22.55 16.07 -9.51
C VAL A 31 -21.26 16.58 -8.90
N THR A 32 -20.37 15.66 -8.52
CA THR A 32 -19.01 15.99 -8.06
C THR A 32 -17.95 15.31 -8.93
N ALA A 33 -16.79 15.94 -9.08
CA ALA A 33 -15.65 15.38 -9.81
C ALA A 33 -15.26 13.96 -9.34
N SER A 34 -15.31 13.71 -8.03
CA SER A 34 -14.98 12.41 -7.44
C SER A 34 -15.97 11.32 -7.85
N ARG A 35 -17.28 11.61 -7.77
CA ARG A 35 -18.32 10.68 -8.23
C ARG A 35 -18.23 10.44 -9.72
N LEU A 36 -18.03 11.49 -10.51
CA LEU A 36 -17.90 11.39 -11.96
C LEU A 36 -16.72 10.48 -12.35
N ARG A 37 -15.56 10.68 -11.73
CA ARG A 37 -14.37 9.84 -11.93
C ARG A 37 -14.58 8.39 -11.48
N LYS A 38 -15.38 8.17 -10.43
CA LYS A 38 -15.70 6.83 -9.94
C LYS A 38 -16.66 6.08 -10.86
N VAL A 39 -17.64 6.78 -11.45
CA VAL A 39 -18.60 6.21 -12.40
C VAL A 39 -17.91 5.90 -13.73
N ASN A 40 -17.22 6.89 -14.31
CA ASN A 40 -16.51 6.70 -15.57
C ASN A 40 -15.30 7.64 -15.64
N ARG A 41 -14.11 7.07 -15.41
CA ARG A 41 -12.85 7.81 -15.42
C ARG A 41 -12.52 8.43 -16.79
N LYS A 42 -12.80 7.73 -17.89
CA LYS A 42 -12.52 8.21 -19.25
C LYS A 42 -13.36 9.45 -19.57
N VAL A 43 -14.67 9.38 -19.34
CA VAL A 43 -15.60 10.51 -19.55
C VAL A 43 -15.19 11.72 -18.70
N TYR A 44 -14.79 11.51 -17.44
CA TYR A 44 -14.27 12.61 -16.61
C TYR A 44 -13.01 13.26 -17.22
N GLU A 45 -12.07 12.46 -17.71
CA GLU A 45 -10.82 12.96 -18.31
C GLU A 45 -11.08 13.71 -19.63
N ASP A 46 -12.05 13.28 -20.43
CA ASP A 46 -12.44 13.96 -21.67
C ASP A 46 -13.22 15.25 -21.38
N LEU A 47 -14.16 15.24 -20.44
CA LEU A 47 -14.85 16.44 -19.98
C LEU A 47 -13.89 17.50 -19.43
N MET A 48 -12.77 17.11 -18.82
CA MET A 48 -11.75 18.04 -18.34
C MET A 48 -10.97 18.74 -19.46
N LYS A 49 -10.97 18.19 -20.68
CA LYS A 49 -10.34 18.78 -21.87
C LYS A 49 -11.30 19.72 -22.61
N MET A 50 -12.61 19.64 -22.36
CA MET A 50 -13.61 20.54 -22.93
C MET A 50 -13.50 21.94 -22.31
N GLU A 51 -13.92 22.95 -23.08
CA GLU A 51 -14.01 24.32 -22.59
C GLU A 51 -14.97 24.39 -21.39
N GLY A 52 -14.52 24.97 -20.26
CA GLY A 52 -15.29 25.01 -19.01
C GLY A 52 -15.30 23.71 -18.18
N GLY A 53 -14.73 22.62 -18.70
CA GLY A 53 -14.58 21.36 -18.00
C GLY A 53 -15.90 20.62 -17.72
N TRP A 54 -15.86 19.60 -16.87
CA TRP A 54 -17.06 18.83 -16.49
C TRP A 54 -18.17 19.68 -15.84
N ARG A 55 -17.84 20.85 -15.27
CA ARG A 55 -18.84 21.74 -14.65
C ARG A 55 -19.72 22.41 -15.69
N ALA A 56 -19.15 22.87 -16.80
CA ALA A 56 -19.92 23.43 -17.90
C ALA A 56 -20.89 22.37 -18.47
N ALA A 57 -20.38 21.16 -18.74
CA ALA A 57 -21.20 20.06 -19.22
C ALA A 57 -22.33 19.66 -18.25
N ALA A 58 -22.07 19.71 -16.93
CA ALA A 58 -23.08 19.51 -15.90
C ALA A 58 -24.13 20.63 -15.88
N GLN A 59 -23.69 21.89 -15.97
CA GLN A 59 -24.56 23.08 -15.99
C GLN A 59 -25.52 23.07 -17.18
N GLU A 60 -24.99 22.81 -18.39
CA GLU A 60 -25.77 22.72 -19.63
C GLU A 60 -26.90 21.69 -19.54
N ARG A 61 -26.71 20.65 -18.73
CA ARG A 61 -27.64 19.54 -18.56
C ARG A 61 -28.49 19.66 -17.29
N GLY A 62 -28.49 20.84 -16.65
CA GLY A 62 -29.32 21.14 -15.49
C GLY A 62 -28.86 20.48 -14.18
N PHE A 63 -27.66 19.92 -14.13
CA PHE A 63 -27.10 19.38 -12.90
C PHE A 63 -26.51 20.48 -12.02
N LEU A 64 -26.68 20.33 -10.72
CA LEU A 64 -26.00 21.16 -9.74
C LEU A 64 -24.56 20.68 -9.56
N PHE A 65 -23.66 21.59 -9.22
CA PHE A 65 -22.31 21.22 -8.81
C PHE A 65 -21.83 22.15 -7.70
N PRO A 66 -20.94 21.69 -6.80
CA PRO A 66 -20.41 22.54 -5.76
C PRO A 66 -19.69 23.74 -6.36
N SER A 67 -20.19 24.94 -6.07
CA SER A 67 -19.49 26.17 -6.41
C SER A 67 -18.14 26.19 -5.71
N THR A 68 -17.07 26.28 -6.49
CA THR A 68 -15.72 26.53 -5.98
C THR A 68 -15.44 28.03 -6.06
N ARG A 69 -16.21 28.84 -5.34
CA ARG A 69 -15.77 30.22 -5.07
C ARG A 69 -14.41 30.11 -4.37
N ARG A 70 -13.37 30.74 -4.93
CA ARG A 70 -12.08 30.86 -4.25
C ARG A 70 -12.33 31.48 -2.87
N GLY A 71 -11.82 30.85 -1.83
CA GLY A 71 -12.06 31.28 -0.46
C GLY A 71 -13.40 30.88 0.15
N ARG A 72 -14.23 30.05 -0.50
CA ARG A 72 -15.46 29.51 0.10
C ARG A 72 -15.22 28.93 1.51
N TRP A 73 -14.12 28.21 1.69
CA TRP A 73 -13.78 27.60 2.96
C TRP A 73 -13.18 28.57 4.00
N ASN A 74 -12.93 29.83 3.65
CA ASN A 74 -12.62 30.87 4.63
C ASN A 74 -13.87 31.35 5.37
N ASP A 75 -15.07 31.07 4.83
CA ASP A 75 -16.32 31.38 5.52
C ASP A 75 -16.65 30.28 6.53
N ARG A 76 -16.67 30.68 7.80
CA ARG A 76 -16.99 29.82 8.93
C ARG A 76 -18.39 29.23 8.83
N ASN A 77 -19.35 29.98 8.31
CA ASN A 77 -20.75 29.55 8.20
C ASN A 77 -20.95 28.51 7.09
N GLU A 78 -20.19 28.61 6.00
CA GLU A 78 -20.17 27.60 4.94
C GLU A 78 -19.68 26.25 5.47
N LEU A 79 -18.61 26.25 6.29
CA LEU A 79 -18.10 25.04 6.92
C LEU A 79 -19.14 24.40 7.86
N ILE A 80 -19.86 25.20 8.65
CA ILE A 80 -20.95 24.75 9.52
C ILE A 80 -22.08 24.12 8.70
N SER A 81 -22.55 24.81 7.66
CA SER A 81 -23.62 24.32 6.78
C SER A 81 -23.27 23.01 6.10
N VAL A 82 -22.01 22.86 5.65
CA VAL A 82 -21.50 21.59 5.10
C VAL A 82 -21.54 20.48 6.14
N ALA A 83 -21.09 20.75 7.37
CA ALA A 83 -21.13 19.76 8.44
C ALA A 83 -22.56 19.30 8.74
N GLN A 84 -23.52 20.23 8.84
CA GLN A 84 -24.94 19.92 9.07
C GLN A 84 -25.53 19.10 7.92
N THR A 85 -25.23 19.49 6.67
CA THR A 85 -25.69 18.76 5.48
C THR A 85 -25.18 17.33 5.48
N VAL A 86 -23.89 17.12 5.75
CA VAL A 86 -23.31 15.77 5.80
C VAL A 86 -23.86 14.98 6.97
N ALA A 87 -24.10 15.62 8.13
CA ALA A 87 -24.72 14.97 9.28
C ALA A 87 -26.12 14.42 8.95
N LEU A 88 -26.95 15.22 8.26
CA LEU A 88 -28.27 14.79 7.79
C LEU A 88 -28.18 13.64 6.78
N GLN A 89 -27.19 13.68 5.87
CA GLN A 89 -26.99 12.61 4.89
C GLN A 89 -26.60 11.27 5.52
N VAL A 90 -25.76 11.28 6.55
CA VAL A 90 -25.28 10.05 7.20
C VAL A 90 -26.11 9.62 8.41
N GLY A 91 -27.02 10.48 8.88
CA GLY A 91 -27.86 10.22 10.06
C GLY A 91 -27.11 10.19 11.39
N ARG A 92 -25.88 10.74 11.45
CA ARG A 92 -25.03 10.79 12.65
C ARG A 92 -24.04 11.95 12.56
N ALA A 93 -23.28 12.21 13.64
CA ALA A 93 -22.21 13.20 13.61
C ALA A 93 -21.18 12.87 12.50
N PRO A 94 -20.83 13.84 11.64
CA PRO A 94 -20.00 13.59 10.46
C PRO A 94 -18.54 13.40 10.86
N THR A 95 -17.86 12.39 10.34
CA THR A 95 -16.42 12.15 10.50
C THR A 95 -15.61 12.84 9.40
N ARG A 96 -14.29 12.88 9.56
CA ARG A 96 -13.37 13.31 8.50
C ARG A 96 -13.58 12.54 7.18
N GLN A 97 -13.81 11.23 7.27
CA GLN A 97 -14.01 10.38 6.09
C GLN A 97 -15.36 10.65 5.43
N ASP A 98 -16.41 10.94 6.20
CA ASP A 98 -17.72 11.29 5.65
C ASP A 98 -17.64 12.58 4.81
N LEU A 99 -16.92 13.60 5.30
CA LEU A 99 -16.67 14.83 4.52
C LEU A 99 -15.92 14.55 3.22
N ILE A 100 -14.88 13.70 3.25
CA ILE A 100 -14.13 13.30 2.04
C ILE A 100 -15.06 12.59 1.05
N ASN A 101 -15.84 11.61 1.53
CA ASN A 101 -16.76 10.83 0.72
C ASN A 101 -17.88 11.69 0.10
N ALA A 102 -18.32 12.73 0.81
CA ALA A 102 -19.28 13.72 0.34
C ALA A 102 -18.66 14.75 -0.63
N GLY A 103 -17.35 14.70 -0.89
CA GLY A 103 -16.65 15.59 -1.82
C GLY A 103 -16.13 16.89 -1.19
N TYR A 104 -16.20 17.02 0.13
CA TYR A 104 -15.72 18.18 0.89
C TYR A 104 -14.31 17.98 1.47
N GLY A 105 -13.50 17.10 0.87
CA GLY A 105 -12.14 16.82 1.36
C GLY A 105 -11.23 18.06 1.44
N SER A 106 -11.45 19.06 0.59
CA SER A 106 -10.71 20.33 0.61
C SER A 106 -11.08 21.25 1.78
N ALA A 107 -12.26 21.08 2.38
CA ALA A 107 -12.68 21.85 3.56
C ALA A 107 -11.86 21.52 4.81
N LEU A 108 -11.28 20.31 4.88
CA LEU A 108 -10.58 19.80 6.06
C LEU A 108 -9.41 20.67 6.52
N VAL A 109 -8.69 21.30 5.59
CA VAL A 109 -7.58 22.22 5.91
C VAL A 109 -8.08 23.44 6.66
N TYR A 110 -9.25 23.97 6.26
CA TYR A 110 -9.86 25.16 6.84
C TYR A 110 -10.60 24.85 8.14
N ILE A 111 -11.15 23.64 8.27
CA ILE A 111 -11.75 23.15 9.52
C ILE A 111 -10.71 23.19 10.65
N GLY A 112 -9.49 22.70 10.40
CA GLY A 112 -8.40 22.79 11.38
C GLY A 112 -8.03 24.22 11.74
N LYS A 113 -8.14 25.17 10.81
CA LYS A 113 -7.81 26.59 11.02
C LYS A 113 -8.90 27.35 11.80
N HIS A 114 -10.17 27.05 11.57
CA HIS A 114 -11.30 27.83 12.10
C HIS A 114 -11.96 27.23 13.35
N PHE A 115 -11.73 25.94 13.61
CA PHE A 115 -12.45 25.19 14.65
C PHE A 115 -11.57 24.20 15.40
N ASP A 116 -10.24 24.27 15.26
CA ASP A 116 -9.29 23.35 15.89
C ASP A 116 -9.55 21.85 15.60
N GLY A 117 -10.24 21.56 14.49
CA GLY A 117 -10.54 20.20 14.06
C GLY A 117 -12.03 19.92 13.85
N ILE A 118 -12.35 18.64 13.60
CA ILE A 118 -13.73 18.20 13.30
C ILE A 118 -14.66 18.37 14.50
N ASP A 119 -14.13 18.22 15.72
CA ASP A 119 -14.95 18.29 16.94
C ASP A 119 -15.41 19.70 17.24
N GLY A 120 -14.52 20.70 17.15
CA GLY A 120 -14.94 22.10 17.29
C GLY A 120 -15.89 22.54 16.17
N LEU A 121 -15.78 21.95 14.97
CA LEU A 121 -16.75 22.20 13.90
C LEU A 121 -18.14 21.63 14.25
N ARG A 122 -18.20 20.40 14.77
CA ARG A 122 -19.46 19.76 15.19
C ARG A 122 -20.13 20.56 16.29
N GLU A 123 -19.37 21.01 17.29
CA GLU A 123 -19.84 21.87 18.37
C GLU A 123 -20.41 23.19 17.83
N ALA A 124 -19.66 23.89 16.98
CA ALA A 124 -20.13 25.13 16.37
C ALA A 124 -21.34 24.95 15.46
N ALA A 125 -21.53 23.76 14.89
CA ALA A 125 -22.67 23.40 14.07
C ALA A 125 -23.91 22.97 14.87
N GLY A 126 -23.83 22.91 16.21
CA GLY A 126 -24.89 22.39 17.07
C GLY A 126 -25.16 20.90 16.83
N ILE A 127 -24.22 20.19 16.20
CA ILE A 127 -24.33 18.75 15.98
C ILE A 127 -23.88 18.11 17.27
N ALA A 128 -24.79 17.38 17.92
CA ALA A 128 -24.49 16.64 19.12
C ALA A 128 -23.23 15.80 18.87
N THR A 129 -22.12 16.23 19.45
CA THR A 129 -20.98 15.37 19.60
C THR A 129 -21.44 14.35 20.63
N THR A 130 -21.50 13.08 20.25
CA THR A 130 -21.11 12.08 21.23
C THR A 130 -19.69 12.48 21.57
N LYS A 131 -19.51 13.30 22.63
CA LYS A 131 -18.20 13.58 23.20
C LYS A 131 -17.58 12.20 23.29
N ASP A 132 -16.57 11.98 22.45
CA ASP A 132 -15.94 10.69 22.32
C ASP A 132 -15.63 10.27 23.76
N THR A 133 -16.16 9.12 24.17
CA THR A 133 -16.01 8.58 25.51
C THR A 133 -14.57 8.14 25.72
N ARG A 134 -13.61 9.08 25.58
CA ARG A 134 -12.40 9.11 26.39
C ARG A 134 -12.74 9.33 27.87
N GLN A 135 -14.02 9.56 28.21
CA GLN A 135 -14.56 9.62 29.57
C GLN A 135 -14.15 8.43 30.44
N ASN A 136 -13.87 7.26 29.84
CA ASN A 136 -13.47 6.08 30.61
C ASN A 136 -11.99 6.09 31.00
N GLY A 137 -11.20 7.08 30.56
CA GLY A 137 -9.80 7.21 30.96
C GLY A 137 -8.86 6.12 30.44
N TRP A 138 -9.29 5.29 29.48
CA TRP A 138 -8.53 4.12 28.99
C TRP A 138 -7.14 4.44 28.44
N HIS A 139 -6.88 5.70 28.07
CA HIS A 139 -5.55 6.15 27.66
C HIS A 139 -4.55 6.30 28.83
N ASN A 140 -5.04 6.36 30.07
CA ASN A 140 -4.22 6.48 31.28
C ASN A 140 -4.31 5.23 32.18
N ASP A 141 -5.26 4.33 31.92
CA ASP A 141 -5.47 3.11 32.70
C ASP A 141 -5.40 1.87 31.79
N PRO A 142 -4.38 1.01 31.95
CA PRO A 142 -4.26 -0.25 31.21
C PRO A 142 -5.48 -1.17 31.34
N GLN A 143 -6.19 -1.15 32.48
CA GLN A 143 -7.38 -1.98 32.66
C GLN A 143 -8.55 -1.46 31.85
N ALA A 144 -8.81 -0.15 31.90
CA ALA A 144 -9.83 0.46 31.04
C ALA A 144 -9.49 0.31 29.53
N LEU A 145 -8.21 0.30 29.14
CA LEU A 145 -7.80 -0.04 27.76
C LEU A 145 -8.15 -1.48 27.40
N HIS A 146 -7.86 -2.42 28.30
CA HIS A 146 -8.23 -3.82 28.12
C HIS A 146 -9.74 -3.97 27.94
N ASP A 147 -10.55 -3.35 28.80
CA ASP A 147 -12.01 -3.42 28.75
C ASP A 147 -12.57 -2.77 27.47
N GLU A 148 -11.94 -1.70 26.98
CA GLU A 148 -12.29 -1.11 25.69
C GLU A 148 -12.02 -2.08 24.54
N LEU A 149 -10.87 -2.77 24.55
CA LEU A 149 -10.53 -3.78 23.54
C LEU A 149 -11.51 -4.96 23.56
N VAL A 150 -11.98 -5.40 24.73
CA VAL A 150 -12.97 -6.49 24.86
C VAL A 150 -14.22 -6.20 24.03
N LYS A 151 -14.67 -4.95 23.94
CA LYS A 151 -15.85 -4.55 23.15
C LYS A 151 -15.71 -4.84 21.66
N HIS A 152 -14.48 -4.97 21.16
CA HIS A 152 -14.17 -5.24 19.77
C HIS A 152 -13.82 -6.70 19.49
N THR A 153 -14.02 -7.60 20.45
CA THR A 153 -13.77 -9.02 20.28
C THR A 153 -14.99 -9.76 19.75
N ASP A 154 -14.77 -10.70 18.81
CA ASP A 154 -15.82 -11.59 18.30
C ASP A 154 -15.99 -12.81 19.24
N GLY A 155 -16.36 -12.57 20.50
CA GLY A 155 -16.71 -13.63 21.46
C GLY A 155 -15.52 -14.31 22.16
N GLY A 156 -14.47 -13.57 22.54
CA GLY A 156 -13.35 -14.11 23.30
C GLY A 156 -12.10 -13.22 23.28
N HIS A 157 -10.91 -13.82 23.32
CA HIS A 157 -9.63 -13.08 23.31
C HIS A 157 -9.12 -12.71 21.90
N ARG A 158 -10.00 -12.57 20.91
CA ARG A 158 -9.62 -12.33 19.50
C ARG A 158 -10.05 -10.96 19.00
N LEU A 159 -9.08 -10.14 18.63
CA LEU A 159 -9.26 -8.80 18.07
C LEU A 159 -9.20 -8.79 16.54
N PRO A 160 -9.88 -7.85 15.86
CA PRO A 160 -9.77 -7.67 14.42
C PRO A 160 -8.35 -7.24 14.02
N SER A 161 -8.02 -7.42 12.74
CA SER A 161 -6.76 -6.92 12.17
C SER A 161 -6.64 -5.40 12.33
N ALA A 162 -5.42 -4.87 12.36
CA ALA A 162 -5.17 -3.43 12.51
C ALA A 162 -5.92 -2.58 11.48
N LEU A 163 -6.04 -3.06 10.24
CA LEU A 163 -6.77 -2.36 9.18
C LEU A 163 -8.26 -2.28 9.48
N ARG A 164 -8.86 -3.39 9.95
CA ARG A 164 -10.29 -3.41 10.32
C ARG A 164 -10.51 -2.60 11.59
N MET A 165 -9.62 -2.71 12.58
CA MET A 165 -9.69 -1.89 13.79
C MET A 165 -9.65 -0.40 13.45
N ARG A 166 -8.75 0.03 12.56
CA ARG A 166 -8.69 1.43 12.12
C ARG A 166 -9.98 1.94 11.48
N ALA A 167 -10.76 1.06 10.85
CA ALA A 167 -12.06 1.40 10.30
C ALA A 167 -13.16 1.47 11.37
N LEU A 168 -13.03 0.72 12.47
CA LEU A 168 -13.97 0.69 13.59
C LEU A 168 -13.68 1.80 14.60
N ASP A 169 -12.46 1.84 15.12
CA ASP A 169 -11.95 2.85 16.04
C ASP A 169 -10.47 3.12 15.73
N SER A 170 -10.25 4.15 14.91
CA SER A 170 -8.90 4.59 14.52
C SER A 170 -8.07 5.13 15.68
N SER A 171 -8.71 5.67 16.72
CA SER A 171 -8.02 6.28 17.85
C SER A 171 -7.50 5.22 18.80
N LEU A 172 -8.29 4.18 19.08
CA LEU A 172 -7.86 3.03 19.86
C LEU A 172 -6.69 2.29 19.17
N GLU A 173 -6.79 2.02 17.86
CA GLU A 173 -5.69 1.41 17.10
C GLU A 173 -4.42 2.26 17.16
N ALA A 174 -4.54 3.56 16.91
CA ALA A 174 -3.40 4.47 16.94
C ALA A 174 -2.75 4.55 18.32
N PHE A 175 -3.56 4.58 19.39
CA PHE A 175 -3.07 4.62 20.76
C PHE A 175 -2.29 3.35 21.11
N VAL A 176 -2.88 2.17 20.88
CA VAL A 176 -2.21 0.87 21.13
C VAL A 176 -0.92 0.78 20.32
N ARG A 177 -0.94 1.17 19.05
CA ARG A 177 0.27 1.20 18.21
C ARG A 177 1.33 2.18 18.72
N TYR A 178 0.94 3.34 19.24
CA TYR A 178 1.86 4.34 19.78
C TYR A 178 2.58 3.83 21.03
N HIS A 179 1.84 3.22 21.97
CA HIS A 179 2.41 2.73 23.23
C HIS A 179 3.18 1.41 23.10
N TYR A 180 2.77 0.52 22.20
CA TYR A 180 3.33 -0.84 22.09
C TYR A 180 4.10 -1.09 20.77
N GLY A 181 4.28 -0.06 19.95
CA GLY A 181 5.00 -0.09 18.67
C GLY A 181 4.22 -0.69 17.49
N SER A 182 3.30 -1.64 17.73
CA SER A 182 2.37 -2.15 16.72
C SER A 182 1.04 -2.59 17.34
N TRP A 183 -0.03 -2.60 16.54
CA TRP A 183 -1.34 -3.10 16.96
C TRP A 183 -1.25 -4.54 17.50
N GLU A 184 -0.59 -5.44 16.76
CA GLU A 184 -0.42 -6.83 17.17
C GLU A 184 0.43 -6.98 18.44
N SER A 185 1.44 -6.12 18.61
CA SER A 185 2.30 -6.18 19.80
C SER A 185 1.56 -5.70 21.04
N GLY A 186 0.76 -4.64 20.93
CA GLY A 186 -0.07 -4.17 22.04
C GLY A 186 -1.23 -5.09 22.36
N ALA A 187 -1.92 -5.63 21.35
CA ALA A 187 -2.94 -6.67 21.55
C ALA A 187 -2.35 -7.88 22.30
N ASN A 188 -1.22 -8.42 21.85
CA ASN A 188 -0.56 -9.54 22.52
C ASN A 188 -0.11 -9.19 23.95
N ALA A 189 0.43 -7.99 24.18
CA ALA A 189 0.83 -7.54 25.51
C ALA A 189 -0.36 -7.44 26.49
N LEU A 190 -1.56 -7.19 25.95
CA LEU A 190 -2.81 -7.12 26.70
C LEU A 190 -3.57 -8.46 26.71
N GLY A 191 -2.95 -9.55 26.26
CA GLY A 191 -3.55 -10.89 26.31
C GLY A 191 -4.55 -11.21 25.20
N PHE A 192 -4.57 -10.42 24.11
CA PHE A 192 -5.42 -10.67 22.95
C PHE A 192 -4.64 -11.24 21.76
N GLU A 193 -5.25 -12.15 21.04
CA GLU A 193 -4.81 -12.60 19.72
C GLU A 193 -5.40 -11.69 18.63
N VAL A 194 -4.62 -11.31 17.62
CA VAL A 194 -5.14 -10.56 16.47
C VAL A 194 -5.48 -11.49 15.32
N VAL A 195 -6.72 -11.42 14.82
CA VAL A 195 -7.18 -12.18 13.66
C VAL A 195 -6.37 -11.77 12.43
N GLY A 196 -5.76 -12.77 11.78
CA GLY A 196 -4.89 -12.53 10.64
C GLY A 196 -3.58 -11.83 11.00
N ALA A 197 -3.18 -11.83 12.28
CA ALA A 197 -1.86 -11.38 12.68
C ALA A 197 -0.80 -12.07 11.81
N ARG A 198 0.14 -11.29 11.30
CA ARG A 198 1.30 -11.87 10.63
C ARG A 198 2.09 -12.65 11.67
N LYS A 199 2.17 -13.97 11.52
CA LYS A 199 3.02 -14.82 12.35
C LYS A 199 4.43 -14.21 12.41
N LYS A 200 4.88 -13.86 13.63
CA LYS A 200 6.26 -13.44 13.86
C LYS A 200 7.12 -14.70 13.87
N TRP A 201 8.09 -14.74 12.97
CA TRP A 201 9.04 -15.83 12.89
C TRP A 201 10.35 -15.40 13.59
N SER A 202 10.75 -16.16 14.60
CA SER A 202 12.09 -16.03 15.19
C SER A 202 13.13 -16.73 14.31
N CYS A 203 14.41 -16.35 14.45
CA CYS A 203 15.50 -17.03 13.76
C CYS A 203 15.51 -18.53 14.11
N ASP A 204 15.41 -18.85 15.41
CA ASP A 204 15.41 -20.23 15.91
C ASP A 204 14.24 -21.06 15.36
N GLU A 205 13.04 -20.46 15.26
CA GLU A 205 11.89 -21.15 14.68
C GLU A 205 12.09 -21.42 13.19
N ILE A 206 12.63 -20.45 12.44
CA ILE A 206 12.96 -20.60 11.02
C ILE A 206 13.96 -21.73 10.83
N GLU A 207 15.06 -21.70 11.58
CA GLU A 207 16.15 -22.68 11.52
C GLU A 207 15.66 -24.08 11.86
N ARG A 208 14.93 -24.23 12.98
CA ARG A 208 14.38 -25.51 13.42
C ARG A 208 13.44 -26.11 12.38
N LEU A 209 12.51 -25.33 11.84
CA LEU A 209 11.57 -25.82 10.83
C LEU A 209 12.26 -26.13 9.51
N TYR A 210 13.25 -25.32 9.11
CA TYR A 210 14.02 -25.60 7.91
C TYR A 210 14.79 -26.91 8.04
N LEU A 211 15.46 -27.15 9.17
CA LEU A 211 16.18 -28.40 9.44
C LEU A 211 15.26 -29.62 9.48
N ASP A 212 14.04 -29.47 9.99
CA ASP A 212 13.03 -30.55 9.95
C ASP A 212 12.60 -30.87 8.52
N VAL A 213 12.38 -29.84 7.68
CA VAL A 213 12.09 -30.04 6.25
C VAL A 213 13.25 -30.72 5.54
N VAL A 214 14.49 -30.28 5.79
CA VAL A 214 15.68 -30.88 5.17
C VAL A 214 15.83 -32.35 5.56
N ARG A 215 15.54 -32.70 6.82
CA ARG A 215 15.56 -34.10 7.29
C ARG A 215 14.52 -34.97 6.60
N ARG A 216 13.31 -34.46 6.36
CA ARG A 216 12.20 -35.25 5.80
C ARG A 216 12.20 -35.31 4.27
N HIS A 217 12.61 -34.22 3.62
CA HIS A 217 12.46 -34.04 2.18
C HIS A 217 13.79 -33.88 1.45
N GLY A 218 14.91 -33.91 2.17
CA GLY A 218 16.22 -33.58 1.62
C GLY A 218 16.34 -32.09 1.27
N ARG A 219 17.21 -31.75 0.32
CA ARG A 219 17.41 -30.36 -0.10
C ARG A 219 16.16 -29.81 -0.79
N THR A 220 15.64 -28.69 -0.28
CA THR A 220 14.42 -28.04 -0.80
C THR A 220 14.71 -26.63 -1.34
N SER A 221 14.08 -26.26 -2.46
CA SER A 221 14.11 -24.89 -2.98
C SER A 221 13.11 -23.98 -2.24
N MET A 222 13.19 -22.66 -2.46
CA MET A 222 12.17 -21.71 -1.95
C MET A 222 10.75 -22.02 -2.43
N ARG A 223 10.61 -22.56 -3.65
CA ARG A 223 9.31 -22.99 -4.19
C ARG A 223 8.77 -24.19 -3.42
N ASP A 224 9.64 -25.13 -3.08
CA ASP A 224 9.26 -26.31 -2.29
C ASP A 224 8.88 -25.88 -0.87
N LEU A 225 9.66 -25.00 -0.23
CA LEU A 225 9.32 -24.44 1.08
C LEU A 225 7.99 -23.67 1.09
N THR A 226 7.64 -23.01 -0.02
CA THR A 226 6.32 -22.37 -0.17
C THR A 226 5.19 -23.39 -0.13
N ARG A 227 5.40 -24.57 -0.75
CA ARG A 227 4.41 -25.67 -0.84
C ARG A 227 4.35 -26.50 0.44
N ILE A 228 5.49 -26.79 1.05
CA ILE A 228 5.62 -27.66 2.23
C ILE A 228 5.24 -26.91 3.51
N LEU A 229 5.69 -25.66 3.65
CA LEU A 229 5.44 -24.85 4.84
C LEU A 229 4.40 -23.78 4.56
N SER A 230 4.83 -22.61 4.08
CA SER A 230 3.93 -21.52 3.70
C SER A 230 4.67 -20.40 2.98
N PRO A 231 3.95 -19.55 2.23
CA PRO A 231 4.51 -18.29 1.73
C PRO A 231 5.01 -17.36 2.85
N GLY A 232 4.43 -17.45 4.05
CA GLY A 232 4.84 -16.66 5.22
C GLY A 232 6.24 -17.01 5.69
N PHE A 233 6.56 -18.31 5.73
CA PHE A 233 7.88 -18.82 6.09
C PHE A 233 8.95 -18.34 5.11
N VAL A 234 8.70 -18.44 3.80
CA VAL A 234 9.64 -18.01 2.76
C VAL A 234 9.97 -16.52 2.87
N ARG A 235 8.96 -15.67 3.09
CA ARG A 235 9.18 -14.24 3.35
C ARG A 235 9.98 -13.99 4.63
N ALA A 236 9.78 -14.82 5.65
CA ALA A 236 10.53 -14.72 6.89
C ALA A 236 12.02 -15.07 6.69
N VAL A 237 12.31 -16.13 5.93
CA VAL A 237 13.68 -16.49 5.52
C VAL A 237 14.34 -15.33 4.79
N GLN A 238 13.69 -14.79 3.76
CA GLN A 238 14.22 -13.65 2.99
C GLN A 238 14.47 -12.43 3.87
N ARG A 239 13.55 -12.09 4.78
CA ARG A 239 13.70 -10.91 5.64
C ARG A 239 14.83 -11.07 6.66
N ARG A 240 15.02 -12.27 7.23
CA ARG A 240 15.97 -12.51 8.33
C ARG A 240 17.37 -12.87 7.85
N TYR A 241 17.47 -13.57 6.73
CA TYR A 241 18.74 -14.10 6.21
C TYR A 241 19.08 -13.52 4.84
N GLY A 242 18.21 -12.72 4.22
CA GLY A 242 18.38 -12.22 2.85
C GLY A 242 17.99 -13.26 1.79
N SER A 243 18.51 -14.49 1.92
CA SER A 243 18.26 -15.58 0.98
C SER A 243 18.19 -16.95 1.66
N LEU A 244 17.67 -17.96 0.95
CA LEU A 244 17.72 -19.35 1.42
C LEU A 244 19.16 -19.86 1.50
N ARG A 245 20.03 -19.43 0.58
CA ARG A 245 21.44 -19.80 0.55
C ARG A 245 22.15 -19.32 1.82
N SER A 246 21.90 -18.07 2.22
CA SER A 246 22.46 -17.50 3.44
C SER A 246 21.98 -18.23 4.70
N LEU A 247 20.72 -18.69 4.73
CA LEU A 247 20.22 -19.57 5.79
C LEU A 247 20.94 -20.93 5.80
N GLN A 248 21.12 -21.54 4.63
CA GLN A 248 21.83 -22.82 4.48
C GLN A 248 23.29 -22.71 4.93
N GLU A 249 24.00 -21.67 4.50
CA GLU A 249 25.38 -21.37 4.90
C GLU A 249 25.49 -21.20 6.42
N LYS A 250 24.58 -20.42 7.03
CA LYS A 250 24.54 -20.27 8.49
C LYS A 250 24.35 -21.61 9.21
N LEU A 251 23.56 -22.51 8.63
CA LEU A 251 23.28 -23.83 9.20
C LEU A 251 24.32 -24.90 8.83
N GLY A 252 25.40 -24.54 8.14
CA GLY A 252 26.42 -25.50 7.70
C GLY A 252 25.89 -26.50 6.67
N ILE A 253 24.80 -26.19 5.97
CA ILE A 253 24.25 -27.03 4.91
C ILE A 253 24.95 -26.63 3.63
N GLU A 254 25.85 -27.50 3.14
CA GLU A 254 26.60 -27.25 1.92
C GLU A 254 25.65 -26.93 0.75
N SER A 255 25.85 -25.77 0.12
CA SER A 255 25.15 -25.45 -1.12
C SER A 255 25.72 -26.31 -2.24
N ARG A 256 24.86 -26.89 -3.09
CA ARG A 256 25.34 -27.62 -4.27
C ARG A 256 26.04 -26.61 -5.17
N GLU A 257 27.30 -26.87 -5.46
CA GLU A 257 28.04 -26.12 -6.45
C GLU A 257 27.27 -26.22 -7.78
N LEU A 258 26.81 -25.08 -8.28
CA LEU A 258 26.14 -25.04 -9.57
C LEU A 258 27.23 -25.10 -10.62
N MET A 259 27.25 -26.15 -11.43
CA MET A 259 28.25 -26.30 -12.49
C MET A 259 27.68 -25.75 -13.79
N ALA A 260 28.40 -24.81 -14.40
CA ALA A 260 28.15 -24.36 -15.76
C ALA A 260 28.50 -25.50 -16.75
N PRO A 261 27.86 -25.55 -17.93
CA PRO A 261 28.21 -26.52 -18.99
C PRO A 261 29.69 -26.48 -19.39
N GLN A 262 30.34 -25.33 -19.21
CA GLN A 262 31.76 -25.11 -19.48
C GLN A 262 32.70 -25.67 -18.40
N GLY A 263 32.16 -26.27 -17.32
CA GLY A 263 32.97 -26.98 -16.30
C GLY A 263 33.43 -26.15 -15.11
N PHE A 264 32.95 -24.92 -14.93
CA PHE A 264 33.25 -24.09 -13.75
C PHE A 264 32.02 -23.89 -12.85
N SER A 265 32.26 -23.57 -11.58
CA SER A 265 31.24 -23.29 -10.58
C SER A 265 30.63 -21.89 -10.74
N VAL A 266 29.32 -21.76 -10.58
CA VAL A 266 28.60 -20.47 -10.56
C VAL A 266 27.90 -20.24 -9.22
N SER A 267 27.81 -18.97 -8.82
CA SER A 267 27.33 -18.58 -7.49
C SER A 267 25.80 -18.44 -7.44
N SER A 268 25.14 -18.36 -8.59
CA SER A 268 23.70 -18.13 -8.65
C SER A 268 23.06 -18.82 -9.86
N THR A 269 21.75 -19.03 -9.78
CA THR A 269 20.97 -19.54 -10.93
C THR A 269 20.93 -18.54 -12.08
N ALA A 270 21.07 -17.24 -11.79
CA ALA A 270 21.17 -16.21 -12.82
C ALA A 270 22.49 -16.35 -13.60
N GLU A 271 23.62 -16.49 -12.89
CA GLU A 271 24.92 -16.80 -13.52
C GLU A 271 24.84 -18.10 -14.32
N LEU A 272 24.23 -19.16 -13.78
CA LEU A 272 24.06 -20.40 -14.53
C LEU A 272 23.30 -20.21 -15.84
N ARG A 273 22.22 -19.41 -15.83
CA ARG A 273 21.44 -19.11 -17.04
C ARG A 273 22.25 -18.34 -18.07
N VAL A 274 23.05 -17.37 -17.63
CA VAL A 274 23.97 -16.63 -18.51
C VAL A 274 25.02 -17.57 -19.10
N ALA A 275 25.65 -18.40 -18.27
CA ALA A 275 26.63 -19.39 -18.72
C ALA A 275 26.05 -20.36 -19.75
N VAL A 276 24.84 -20.89 -19.51
CA VAL A 276 24.12 -21.78 -20.43
C VAL A 276 23.78 -21.06 -21.74
N ALA A 277 23.32 -19.80 -21.68
CA ALA A 277 23.04 -19.03 -22.89
C ALA A 277 24.30 -18.79 -23.74
N LEU A 278 25.41 -18.42 -23.09
CA LEU A 278 26.70 -18.23 -23.77
C LEU A 278 27.22 -19.55 -24.37
N HIS A 279 27.04 -20.67 -23.67
CA HIS A 279 27.36 -22.01 -24.19
C HIS A 279 26.60 -22.30 -25.49
N HIS A 280 25.28 -22.08 -25.51
CA HIS A 280 24.45 -22.32 -26.69
C HIS A 280 24.77 -21.40 -27.87
N LEU A 281 25.26 -20.19 -27.61
CA LEU A 281 25.74 -19.27 -28.64
C LEU A 281 27.15 -19.63 -29.16
N GLY A 282 27.80 -20.66 -28.61
CA GLY A 282 29.17 -21.02 -28.95
C GLY A 282 30.20 -19.99 -28.48
N ILE A 283 29.84 -19.15 -27.50
CA ILE A 283 30.73 -18.13 -26.94
C ILE A 283 31.53 -18.78 -25.81
N PRO A 284 32.86 -18.96 -25.97
CA PRO A 284 33.69 -19.53 -24.91
C PRO A 284 33.77 -18.55 -23.74
N VAL A 285 33.44 -19.07 -22.55
CA VAL A 285 33.57 -18.33 -21.29
C VAL A 285 34.39 -19.12 -20.28
N THR A 286 35.19 -18.38 -19.53
CA THR A 286 36.01 -18.87 -18.41
C THR A 286 35.78 -18.00 -17.18
N ARG A 287 36.18 -18.48 -16.01
CA ARG A 287 36.13 -17.73 -14.75
C ARG A 287 37.52 -17.73 -14.13
N ASP A 288 38.39 -16.88 -14.68
CA ASP A 288 39.75 -16.70 -14.18
C ASP A 288 39.84 -15.41 -13.35
N CYS A 289 40.67 -15.44 -12.30
CA CYS A 289 41.02 -14.24 -11.56
C CYS A 289 41.92 -13.35 -12.42
N LEU A 290 41.46 -12.15 -12.75
CA LEU A 290 42.28 -11.14 -13.41
C LEU A 290 43.20 -10.48 -12.39
N VAL A 291 44.50 -10.51 -12.65
CA VAL A 291 45.51 -9.78 -11.88
C VAL A 291 46.02 -8.63 -12.74
N PHE A 292 45.84 -7.40 -12.25
CA PHE A 292 46.29 -6.19 -12.94
C PHE A 292 47.75 -5.85 -12.58
N SER A 293 48.40 -5.01 -13.38
CA SER A 293 49.82 -4.63 -13.19
C SER A 293 50.09 -3.90 -11.87
N ASP A 294 49.08 -3.27 -11.29
CA ASP A 294 49.13 -2.64 -9.96
C ASP A 294 48.97 -3.64 -8.80
N GLY A 295 48.80 -4.94 -9.10
CA GLY A 295 48.55 -6.01 -8.12
C GLY A 295 47.09 -6.17 -7.72
N THR A 296 46.18 -5.34 -8.24
CA THR A 296 44.73 -5.46 -7.98
C THR A 296 44.21 -6.77 -8.56
N ARG A 297 43.36 -7.47 -7.80
CA ARG A 297 42.69 -8.70 -8.24
C ARG A 297 41.21 -8.44 -8.51
N ARG A 298 40.69 -8.93 -9.63
CA ARG A 298 39.25 -8.93 -9.93
C ARG A 298 38.82 -10.33 -10.31
N GLU A 299 37.69 -10.76 -9.77
CA GLU A 299 37.03 -12.02 -10.11
C GLU A 299 35.74 -11.71 -10.87
N PRO A 300 35.83 -11.43 -12.18
CA PRO A 300 34.64 -11.18 -12.98
C PRO A 300 33.75 -12.41 -13.02
N ASP A 301 32.43 -12.21 -13.14
CA ASP A 301 31.47 -13.31 -13.23
C ASP A 301 31.71 -14.17 -14.48
N PHE A 302 32.15 -13.55 -15.59
CA PHE A 302 32.47 -14.22 -16.85
C PHE A 302 33.61 -13.50 -17.58
N LEU A 303 34.55 -14.27 -18.13
CA LEU A 303 35.53 -13.81 -19.12
C LEU A 303 35.17 -14.39 -20.49
N ILE A 304 34.85 -13.52 -21.43
CA ILE A 304 34.53 -13.90 -22.81
C ILE A 304 35.83 -13.88 -23.63
N GLN A 305 36.20 -15.01 -24.22
CA GLN A 305 37.35 -15.07 -25.12
C GLN A 305 36.89 -14.72 -26.54
N PHE A 306 37.29 -13.55 -27.04
CA PHE A 306 37.15 -13.22 -28.46
C PHE A 306 38.37 -13.79 -29.20
N GLY A 307 38.14 -14.56 -30.28
CA GLY A 307 39.15 -15.29 -31.06
C GLY A 307 40.17 -14.42 -31.82
N GLY A 308 40.41 -13.18 -31.41
CA GLY A 308 41.54 -12.38 -31.84
C GLY A 308 42.52 -12.29 -30.69
N SER A 309 43.78 -12.66 -30.91
CA SER A 309 44.87 -12.40 -29.97
C SER A 309 44.92 -10.91 -29.63
N VAL A 310 44.30 -10.51 -28.52
CA VAL A 310 44.49 -9.19 -27.95
C VAL A 310 45.88 -9.21 -27.34
N GLN A 311 46.88 -8.80 -28.11
CA GLN A 311 48.16 -8.42 -27.55
C GLN A 311 47.91 -7.20 -26.67
N LEU A 312 47.81 -7.42 -25.36
CA LEU A 312 47.99 -6.36 -24.38
C LEU A 312 49.46 -5.93 -24.49
N LYS A 313 49.71 -4.89 -25.31
CA LYS A 313 50.99 -4.18 -25.25
C LYS A 313 51.09 -3.58 -23.85
N GLY A 314 52.13 -4.01 -23.12
CA GLY A 314 52.47 -3.51 -21.79
C GLY A 314 52.83 -2.04 -21.78
#